data_AF-A0A2N2EXM8-F1
#
_entry.id   AF-A0A2N2EXM8-F1
#
_cell.length_a   1.000
_cell.length_b   1.000
_cell.length_c   1.000
_cell.angle_alpha   90.00
_cell.angle_beta   90.00
_cell.angle_gamma   90.00
#
_symmetry.space_group_name_H-M   'P 1'
#
loop_
_entity.id
_entity.type
_entity.pdbx_description
1 polymer ?
#
loop_
_entity_poly.entity_id
_entity_poly.type
_entity_poly.pdbx_seq_one_letter_code
_entity_poly.pdbx_strand_id
1 'polypeptide(L)'
;MNMTTAAKAKPAAGTFSYGDQIKVHFKIKEGDSHRIQVFEGVVIRIKGSGVSRTFTVRKNSFGVGVERIFPMKSPLINKIELVKSGKVRRAKLYYLRDLAGKSARITEDKFAAAGAAEGAAAEEAPLSPVEPETAKSETPASADAEKK
;
A
#
# COMPACT_ATOMS: atom_id res chain seq x y z
N MET A 1 16.39 15.94 30.39
CA MET A 1 16.42 16.10 28.92
C MET A 1 15.48 15.07 28.26
N ASN A 2 14.21 15.42 28.03
CA ASN A 2 13.33 14.64 27.17
C ASN A 2 12.99 15.52 25.97
N MET A 3 13.76 15.37 24.88
CA MET A 3 13.56 16.11 23.64
C MET A 3 12.26 15.67 22.96
N THR A 4 11.41 16.67 22.76
CA THR A 4 10.08 16.68 22.15
C THR A 4 10.01 15.93 20.82
N THR A 5 9.08 14.99 20.66
CA THR A 5 8.78 14.34 19.37
C THR A 5 7.54 15.00 18.76
N ALA A 6 7.71 15.75 17.67
CA ALA A 6 6.63 16.46 16.98
C ALA A 6 5.62 15.48 16.37
N ALA A 7 4.39 15.48 16.91
CA ALA A 7 3.28 14.67 16.44
C ALA A 7 2.59 15.35 15.24
N LYS A 8 2.98 15.00 14.02
CA LYS A 8 2.17 15.28 12.82
C LYS A 8 1.17 14.12 12.64
N ALA A 9 -0.07 14.32 13.08
CA ALA A 9 -1.09 13.27 13.15
C ALA A 9 -2.00 13.25 11.91
N LYS A 10 -1.87 12.20 11.07
CA LYS A 10 -2.91 11.50 10.28
C LYS A 10 -2.25 10.19 9.79
N PRO A 11 -2.89 9.00 9.77
CA PRO A 11 -4.20 8.72 9.16
C PRO A 11 -5.25 8.12 10.10
N ALA A 12 -6.51 8.21 9.69
CA ALA A 12 -7.66 7.57 10.33
C ALA A 12 -7.51 6.04 10.25
N ALA A 13 -6.84 5.46 11.24
CA ALA A 13 -6.49 4.04 11.31
C ALA A 13 -7.58 3.18 11.99
N GLY A 14 -8.86 3.49 11.73
CA GLY A 14 -9.98 2.93 12.50
C GLY A 14 -10.79 1.82 11.83
N THR A 15 -10.59 1.53 10.54
CA THR A 15 -11.63 0.86 9.73
C THR A 15 -11.35 -0.58 9.31
N PHE A 16 -10.26 -1.20 9.77
CA PHE A 16 -9.91 -2.59 9.39
C PHE A 16 -9.51 -3.47 10.57
N SER A 17 -9.74 -4.77 10.41
CA SER A 17 -9.49 -5.83 11.37
C SER A 17 -8.52 -6.89 10.82
N TYR A 18 -8.26 -7.92 11.63
CA TYR A 18 -7.52 -9.10 11.17
C TYR A 18 -8.31 -9.81 10.08
N GLY A 19 -7.62 -10.36 9.07
CA GLY A 19 -8.25 -11.09 7.97
C GLY A 19 -8.73 -10.20 6.83
N ASP A 20 -8.79 -8.89 7.04
CA ASP A 20 -9.14 -7.94 5.98
C ASP A 20 -8.02 -7.78 4.96
N GLN A 21 -8.41 -7.59 3.70
CA GLN A 21 -7.52 -7.24 2.61
C GLN A 21 -7.50 -5.72 2.46
N ILE A 22 -6.31 -5.13 2.58
CA ILE A 22 -6.11 -3.68 2.56
C ILE A 22 -5.06 -3.29 1.54
N LYS A 23 -5.18 -2.06 1.02
CA LYS A 23 -4.14 -1.36 0.26
C LYS A 23 -3.51 -0.31 1.15
N VAL A 24 -2.20 -0.40 1.33
CA VAL A 24 -1.41 0.58 2.10
C VAL A 24 -0.62 1.43 1.11
N HIS A 25 -0.90 2.74 1.08
CA HIS A 25 -0.19 3.71 0.25
C HIS A 25 1.02 4.22 1.02
N PHE A 26 2.20 3.67 0.73
CA PHE A 26 3.44 3.95 1.43
C PHE A 26 4.33 4.90 0.63
N LYS A 27 4.78 5.99 1.25
CA LYS A 27 5.70 6.95 0.65
C LYS A 27 7.14 6.42 0.76
N ILE A 28 7.81 6.29 -0.39
CA ILE A 28 9.21 5.89 -0.49
C ILE A 28 9.99 7.07 -1.06
N LYS A 29 11.13 7.38 -0.43
CA LYS A 29 12.08 8.38 -0.92
C LYS A 29 13.11 7.69 -1.80
N GLU A 30 13.30 8.19 -3.02
CA GLU A 30 14.27 7.70 -3.99
C GLU A 30 15.13 8.90 -4.42
N GLY A 31 16.33 9.01 -3.85
CA GLY A 31 17.14 10.22 -3.97
C GLY A 31 16.41 11.43 -3.40
N ASP A 32 16.17 12.43 -4.24
CA ASP A 32 15.46 13.67 -3.86
C ASP A 32 13.95 13.62 -4.10
N SER A 33 13.47 12.62 -4.85
CA SER A 33 12.05 12.48 -5.18
C SER A 33 11.33 11.51 -4.25
N HIS A 34 10.00 11.60 -4.23
CA HIS A 34 9.13 10.72 -3.46
C HIS A 34 8.11 10.05 -4.38
N ARG A 35 7.92 8.75 -4.20
CA ARG A 35 6.84 8.00 -4.87
C ARG A 35 5.93 7.31 -3.86
N ILE A 36 4.69 7.08 -4.25
CA ILE A 36 3.75 6.30 -3.47
C ILE A 36 3.76 4.87 -4.02
N GLN A 37 4.22 3.91 -3.21
CA GLN A 37 4.11 2.50 -3.51
C GLN A 37 2.89 1.94 -2.78
N VAL A 38 2.03 1.26 -3.53
CA VAL A 38 0.86 0.58 -2.96
C VAL A 38 1.25 -0.85 -2.58
N PHE A 39 1.03 -1.22 -1.33
CA PHE A 39 1.17 -2.58 -0.84
C PHE A 39 -0.21 -3.15 -0.51
N GLU A 40 -0.66 -4.08 -1.35
CA GLU A 40 -1.94 -4.77 -1.16
C GLU A 40 -1.75 -6.15 -0.57
N GLY A 41 -2.47 -6.47 0.51
CA GLY A 41 -2.45 -7.80 1.09
C GLY A 41 -3.38 -7.96 2.28
N VAL A 42 -3.28 -9.12 2.92
CA VAL A 42 -4.13 -9.51 4.06
C VAL A 42 -3.47 -9.11 5.37
N VAL A 43 -4.24 -8.52 6.28
CA VAL A 43 -3.79 -8.22 7.65
C VAL A 43 -3.74 -9.50 8.47
N ILE A 44 -2.54 -9.97 8.79
CA ILE A 44 -2.35 -11.22 9.53
C ILE A 44 -2.22 -11.01 11.04
N ARG A 45 -1.85 -9.80 11.47
CA ARG A 45 -1.56 -9.47 12.85
C ARG A 45 -1.67 -7.96 13.08
N ILE A 46 -2.20 -7.60 14.24
CA ILE A 46 -2.08 -6.28 14.85
C ILE A 46 -1.48 -6.48 16.24
N LYS A 47 -0.48 -5.68 16.62
CA LYS A 47 0.22 -5.79 17.91
C LYS A 47 0.55 -4.42 18.48
N GLY A 48 0.76 -4.37 19.78
CA GLY A 48 1.18 -3.15 20.49
C GLY A 48 0.01 -2.25 20.86
N SER A 49 0.33 -1.15 21.53
CA SER A 49 -0.61 -0.18 22.07
C SER A 49 -0.10 1.24 21.81
N GLY A 50 -1.00 2.22 21.83
CA GLY A 50 -0.66 3.63 21.66
C GLY A 50 0.12 3.91 20.37
N VAL A 51 1.31 4.51 20.50
CA VAL A 51 2.17 4.93 19.39
C VAL A 51 2.94 3.75 18.78
N SER A 52 3.25 2.71 19.56
CA SER A 52 3.98 1.52 19.09
C SER A 52 3.06 0.47 18.47
N ARG A 53 1.77 0.79 18.25
CA ARG A 53 0.82 -0.12 17.61
C ARG A 53 1.22 -0.31 16.15
N THR A 54 1.39 -1.57 15.75
CA THR A 54 1.77 -1.97 14.39
C THR A 54 0.82 -3.03 13.86
N PHE A 55 0.71 -3.10 12.54
CA PHE A 55 0.00 -4.17 11.85
C PHE A 55 0.91 -4.81 10.80
N THR A 56 0.65 -6.07 10.48
CA THR A 56 1.44 -6.85 9.52
C THR A 56 0.54 -7.26 8.37
N VAL A 57 0.96 -6.92 7.16
CA VAL A 57 0.27 -7.24 5.92
C VAL A 57 1.08 -8.28 5.16
N ARG A 58 0.41 -9.35 4.72
CA ARG A 58 1.00 -10.43 3.94
C ARG A 58 0.44 -10.42 2.52
N LYS A 59 1.33 -10.52 1.53
CA LYS A 59 1.01 -10.69 0.12
C LYS A 59 1.88 -11.81 -0.45
N ASN A 60 1.33 -12.66 -1.30
CA ASN A 60 2.16 -13.51 -2.16
C ASN A 60 2.46 -12.74 -3.45
N SER A 61 3.72 -12.43 -3.70
CA SER A 61 4.18 -11.72 -4.89
C SER A 61 5.13 -12.63 -5.67
N PHE A 62 4.83 -12.91 -6.94
CA PHE A 62 5.66 -13.74 -7.80
C PHE A 62 6.06 -15.09 -7.18
N GLY A 63 5.12 -15.76 -6.51
CA GLY A 63 5.37 -17.05 -5.83
C GLY A 63 6.06 -16.95 -4.47
N VAL A 64 6.53 -15.76 -4.06
CA VAL A 64 7.18 -15.55 -2.76
C VAL A 64 6.24 -14.82 -1.80
N GLY A 65 6.10 -15.34 -0.58
CA GLY A 65 5.34 -14.69 0.49
C GLY A 65 6.11 -13.50 1.06
N VAL A 66 5.60 -12.28 0.85
CA VAL A 66 6.17 -11.04 1.36
C VAL A 66 5.32 -10.52 2.51
N GLU A 67 5.95 -10.26 3.65
CA GLU A 67 5.32 -9.65 4.81
C GLU A 67 5.93 -8.27 5.07
N ARG A 68 5.09 -7.26 5.27
CA ARG A 68 5.51 -5.92 5.70
C ARG A 68 4.83 -5.54 7.00
N ILE A 69 5.60 -4.96 7.91
CA ILE A 69 5.13 -4.46 9.19
C ILE A 69 5.04 -2.95 9.11
N PHE A 70 3.87 -2.40 9.38
CA PHE A 70 3.59 -0.98 9.33
C PHE A 70 3.19 -0.46 10.72
N PRO A 71 3.73 0.68 11.18
CA PRO A 71 3.18 1.39 12.32
C PRO A 71 1.82 1.99 11.98
N MET A 72 0.84 1.89 12.90
CA MET A 72 -0.51 2.45 12.72
C MET A 72 -0.50 3.97 12.50
N LYS A 73 0.42 4.68 13.16
CA LYS A 73 0.53 6.15 13.13
C LYS A 73 1.82 6.61 12.46
N SER A 74 2.16 6.01 11.31
CA SER A 74 3.36 6.41 10.57
C SER A 74 3.08 7.58 9.63
N PRO A 75 3.93 8.63 9.60
CA PRO A 75 3.82 9.73 8.64
C PRO A 75 4.17 9.30 7.20
N LEU A 76 4.77 8.12 7.04
CA LEU A 76 5.10 7.56 5.74
C LEU A 76 3.88 6.91 5.06
N ILE A 77 2.80 6.68 5.80
CA ILE A 77 1.55 6.13 5.25
C ILE A 77 0.67 7.29 4.86
N ASN A 78 0.33 7.37 3.57
CA ASN A 78 -0.56 8.40 3.06
C ASN A 78 -2.03 8.03 3.32
N LYS A 79 -2.43 6.82 2.91
CA LYS A 79 -3.80 6.32 3.01
C LYS A 79 -3.80 4.81 3.22
N ILE A 80 -4.82 4.31 3.90
CA ILE A 80 -5.14 2.89 3.99
C ILE A 80 -6.56 2.70 3.46
N GLU A 81 -6.72 1.80 2.49
CA GLU A 81 -8.01 1.46 1.89
C GLU A 81 -8.38 0.02 2.20
N LEU A 82 -9.62 -0.20 2.61
CA LEU A 82 -10.18 -1.53 2.76
C LEU A 82 -10.68 -2.03 1.40
N VAL A 83 -10.12 -3.14 0.92
CA VAL A 83 -10.53 -3.77 -0.33
C VAL A 83 -11.64 -4.79 -0.08
N LYS A 84 -11.45 -5.62 0.94
CA LYS A 84 -12.36 -6.73 1.25
C LYS A 84 -12.29 -7.07 2.73
N SER A 85 -13.45 -7.24 3.36
CA SER A 85 -13.55 -7.71 4.74
C SER A 85 -13.47 -9.23 4.81
N GLY A 86 -12.59 -9.74 5.67
CA GLY A 86 -12.35 -11.17 5.83
C GLY A 86 -12.92 -11.71 7.13
N LYS A 87 -13.79 -12.71 7.05
CA LYS A 87 -14.34 -13.38 8.24
C LYS A 87 -13.30 -14.33 8.83
N VAL A 88 -12.71 -13.95 9.95
CA VAL A 88 -11.74 -14.78 10.68
C VAL A 88 -12.09 -14.87 12.15
N ARG A 89 -11.74 -16.01 12.77
CA ARG A 89 -11.97 -16.25 14.20
C ARG A 89 -10.74 -16.00 15.06
N ARG A 90 -9.55 -15.98 14.45
CA ARG A 90 -8.26 -15.83 15.15
C ARG A 90 -7.73 -14.41 14.94
N ALA A 91 -7.17 -13.82 15.99
CA ALA A 91 -6.50 -12.51 15.91
C ALA A 91 -5.08 -12.59 15.31
N LYS A 92 -4.48 -13.78 15.22
CA LYS A 92 -3.17 -14.01 14.60
C LYS A 92 -3.31 -15.09 13.54
N LEU A 93 -3.14 -14.71 12.28
CA LEU A 93 -3.36 -15.58 11.13
C LEU A 93 -2.04 -16.16 10.60
N TYR A 94 -1.14 -16.57 11.50
CA TYR A 94 0.17 -17.11 11.10
C TYR A 94 0.06 -18.40 10.29
N TYR A 95 -1.04 -19.15 10.44
CA TYR A 95 -1.32 -20.33 9.65
C TYR A 95 -1.39 -20.04 8.13
N LEU A 96 -1.62 -18.79 7.71
CA LEU A 96 -1.59 -18.39 6.29
C LEU A 96 -0.18 -18.39 5.69
N ARG A 97 0.86 -18.65 6.50
CA ARG A 97 2.24 -18.79 6.01
C ARG A 97 2.48 -20.15 5.37
N ASP A 98 1.87 -21.18 5.95
CA ASP A 98 2.05 -22.57 5.56
C ASP A 98 1.03 -23.00 4.48
N LEU A 99 0.00 -22.18 4.25
CA LEU A 99 -1.05 -22.42 3.26
C LEU A 99 -0.74 -21.70 1.94
N ALA A 100 -1.11 -22.34 0.83
CA ALA A 100 -0.93 -21.80 -0.53
C ALA A 100 -2.17 -22.04 -1.42
N GLY A 101 -2.37 -21.15 -2.38
CA GLY A 101 -3.46 -21.27 -3.36
C GLY A 101 -4.84 -21.22 -2.70
N LYS A 102 -5.68 -22.23 -2.98
CA LYS A 102 -7.09 -22.27 -2.57
C LYS A 102 -7.26 -22.36 -1.05
N SER A 103 -6.34 -23.02 -0.34
CA SER A 103 -6.43 -23.22 1.11
C SER A 103 -6.13 -21.96 1.91
N ALA A 104 -5.38 -21.01 1.34
CA ALA A 104 -5.08 -19.73 1.98
C ALA A 104 -6.20 -18.69 1.82
N ARG A 105 -7.28 -19.01 1.09
CA ARG A 105 -8.36 -18.07 0.81
C ARG A 105 -9.23 -17.86 2.05
N ILE A 106 -9.37 -16.60 2.46
CA ILE A 106 -10.24 -16.20 3.56
C ILE A 106 -11.67 -16.01 3.03
N THR A 107 -12.65 -16.50 3.79
CA THR A 107 -14.06 -16.29 3.49
C THR A 107 -14.43 -14.82 3.70
N GLU A 108 -15.20 -14.26 2.76
CA GLU A 108 -15.65 -12.87 2.86
C GLU A 108 -16.69 -12.70 3.98
N ASP A 109 -16.57 -11.60 4.72
CA ASP A 109 -17.58 -11.23 5.70
C ASP A 109 -18.70 -10.42 5.04
N LYS A 110 -19.81 -11.10 4.72
CA LYS A 110 -20.98 -10.48 4.07
C LYS A 110 -21.74 -9.52 4.99
N PHE A 111 -21.46 -9.53 6.30
CA PHE A 111 -22.18 -8.72 7.28
C PHE A 111 -21.47 -7.40 7.61
N ALA A 112 -20.19 -7.26 7.25
CA ALA A 112 -19.38 -6.08 7.58
C ALA A 112 -19.56 -4.90 6.61
N ALA A 113 -20.24 -5.10 5.47
CA ALA A 113 -20.38 -4.11 4.40
C ALA A 113 -21.24 -2.87 4.76
N ALA A 114 -21.79 -2.79 5.97
CA ALA A 114 -22.74 -1.75 6.35
C ALA A 114 -22.15 -0.51 7.05
N GLY A 115 -20.83 -0.40 7.28
CA GLY A 115 -20.33 0.59 8.25
C GLY A 115 -19.03 1.36 7.98
N ALA A 116 -18.46 1.37 6.76
CA ALA A 116 -17.11 1.93 6.55
C ALA A 116 -16.98 2.95 5.41
N ALA A 117 -18.06 3.64 5.05
CA ALA A 117 -18.05 4.73 4.08
C ALA A 117 -18.00 6.11 4.77
N GLU A 118 -17.03 6.36 5.63
CA GLU A 118 -16.78 7.73 6.12
C GLU A 118 -15.33 7.88 6.58
N GLY A 119 -14.50 8.53 5.76
CA GLY A 119 -13.11 8.81 6.12
C GLY A 119 -12.10 8.94 4.99
N ALA A 120 -12.48 9.44 3.81
CA ALA A 120 -11.51 9.93 2.82
C ALA A 120 -12.16 10.92 1.84
N ALA A 121 -12.55 12.08 2.36
CA ALA A 121 -12.80 13.29 1.56
C ALA A 121 -11.92 14.43 2.11
N ALA A 122 -11.48 15.32 1.21
CA ALA A 122 -10.47 16.38 1.32
C ALA A 122 -9.02 15.86 1.30
N GLU A 123 -8.23 16.03 0.23
CA GLU A 123 -8.08 17.20 -0.65
C GLU A 123 -7.50 16.77 -2.03
N GLU A 124 -8.28 16.94 -3.12
CA GLU A 124 -7.79 17.20 -4.49
C GLU A 124 -7.43 18.71 -4.54
N ALA A 125 -6.41 19.28 -5.21
CA ALA A 125 -5.66 19.01 -6.45
C ALA A 125 -4.35 19.90 -6.42
N PRO A 126 -3.53 20.13 -7.49
CA PRO A 126 -3.53 19.59 -8.86
C PRO A 126 -2.15 19.13 -9.44
N LEU A 127 -2.24 18.29 -10.50
CA LEU A 127 -1.45 18.25 -11.76
C LEU A 127 0.10 18.12 -11.67
N SER A 128 0.70 17.11 -12.33
CA SER A 128 0.90 17.18 -13.79
C SER A 128 0.40 15.94 -14.57
N PRO A 129 -0.47 16.13 -15.57
CA PRO A 129 -0.69 15.20 -16.66
C PRO A 129 0.33 15.46 -17.77
N VAL A 130 1.08 14.44 -18.19
CA VAL A 130 1.69 14.44 -19.52
C VAL A 130 1.79 13.00 -20.02
N GLU A 131 0.78 12.54 -20.76
CA GLU A 131 0.91 11.73 -21.98
C GLU A 131 -0.38 11.95 -22.80
N PRO A 132 -0.44 11.91 -24.15
CA PRO A 132 0.63 11.74 -25.16
C PRO A 132 0.53 12.69 -26.39
N GLU A 133 1.64 12.92 -27.11
CA GLU A 133 1.58 13.26 -28.55
C GLU A 133 2.62 12.47 -29.35
N THR A 134 2.16 11.96 -30.48
CA THR A 134 2.84 11.08 -31.43
C THR A 134 3.49 11.86 -32.59
N ALA A 135 4.68 11.37 -32.99
CA ALA A 135 5.14 11.17 -34.36
C ALA A 135 5.75 12.33 -35.21
N LYS A 136 6.90 11.97 -35.83
CA LYS A 136 7.60 12.51 -37.04
C LYS A 136 8.42 13.80 -36.80
N SER A 137 9.61 14.05 -37.34
CA SER A 137 10.46 13.39 -38.37
C SER A 137 11.83 14.12 -38.47
N GLU A 138 12.92 13.36 -38.67
CA GLU A 138 14.03 13.52 -39.64
C GLU A 138 14.95 14.78 -39.74
N THR A 139 16.28 14.50 -39.56
CA THR A 139 17.53 14.89 -40.32
C THR A 139 17.95 16.37 -40.48
N PRO A 140 19.19 16.74 -40.97
CA PRO A 140 20.34 15.96 -41.52
C PRO A 140 21.77 16.37 -41.00
N ALA A 141 22.82 15.62 -41.39
CA ALA A 141 24.20 16.08 -41.78
C ALA A 141 25.22 14.91 -41.70
N SER A 142 25.55 14.25 -42.83
CA SER A 142 26.82 14.37 -43.64
C SER A 142 28.06 13.71 -43.01
N ALA A 143 28.99 13.00 -43.66
CA ALA A 143 29.27 12.43 -44.99
C ALA A 143 30.53 11.51 -44.78
N ASP A 144 30.72 10.37 -45.47
CA ASP A 144 31.64 10.15 -46.62
C ASP A 144 31.50 8.66 -47.02
N ALA A 145 31.19 8.29 -48.28
CA ALA A 145 32.10 7.97 -49.41
C ALA A 145 33.01 6.73 -49.12
N GLU A 146 33.21 5.72 -49.98
CA GLU A 146 33.22 5.68 -51.44
C GLU A 146 33.21 4.21 -51.93
N LYS A 147 32.85 4.04 -53.20
CA LYS A 147 32.68 2.80 -53.96
C LYS A 147 33.93 2.49 -54.76
N LYS A 148 34.43 1.25 -54.73
CA LYS A 148 34.97 0.59 -55.92
C LYS A 148 34.97 -0.93 -55.78
#